data_AF-A0A1V1TSD0-F1
#
_entry.id   AF-A0A1V1TSD0-F1
#
_cell.length_a   1.000
_cell.length_b   1.000
_cell.length_c   1.000
_cell.angle_alpha   90.00
_cell.angle_beta   90.00
_cell.angle_gamma   90.00
#
_symmetry.space_group_name_H-M   'P 1'
#
loop_
_entity.id
_entity.type
_entity.pdbx_description
1 polymer ?
#
loop_
_entity_poly.entity_id
_entity_poly.type
_entity_poly.pdbx_seq_one_letter_code
_entity_poly.pdbx_strand_id
1 'polypeptide(L)'
;MYSYNRVYNVVAAFFFAVSLVFHFVARNIEPNDLDCVRATSSWSPAFGAIEYQWETFQNGFSQKSIYRGEPTPELEMAWLDSLPSSPIPIPKSKLSELQLSDEEYLEGHGDFEGSLYGNLEVFRNLGCLNLLRQHTYRDEFDYSFLPAFKGSEEMIMRRVDACVQRLREVLMCSGDATPYLIMLTPEKKTKESPDFNTLHYCRNYDRILDWAKENEIGRRGHFPDWYEFAIV
;
A
#
# COMPACT_ATOMS: atom_id res chain seq x y z
N MET A 1 23.20 16.57 63.15
CA MET A 1 23.86 16.63 61.81
C MET A 1 23.96 15.26 61.14
N TYR A 2 24.38 14.19 61.84
CA TYR A 2 24.50 12.83 61.27
C TYR A 2 23.21 12.21 60.70
N SER A 3 22.06 12.43 61.35
CA SER A 3 20.76 11.87 60.92
C SER A 3 20.29 12.46 59.57
N TYR A 4 20.54 13.75 59.34
CA TYR A 4 20.09 14.47 58.14
C TYR A 4 20.79 13.97 56.87
N ASN A 5 22.11 13.73 56.94
CA ASN A 5 22.89 13.20 55.82
C ASN A 5 22.45 11.78 55.43
N ARG A 6 22.03 10.96 56.42
CA ARG A 6 21.55 9.59 56.15
C ARG A 6 20.21 9.61 55.42
N VAL A 7 19.28 10.47 55.84
CA VAL A 7 17.98 10.65 55.17
C VAL A 7 18.18 11.17 53.74
N TYR A 8 19.03 12.17 53.55
CA TYR A 8 19.35 12.71 52.22
C TYR A 8 19.91 11.63 51.28
N ASN A 9 20.89 10.85 51.73
CA ASN A 9 21.50 9.80 50.90
C ASN A 9 20.51 8.71 50.49
N VAL A 10 19.58 8.31 51.39
CA VAL A 10 18.54 7.33 51.07
C VAL A 10 17.58 7.87 50.01
N VAL A 11 17.14 9.12 50.15
CA VAL A 11 16.24 9.76 49.19
C VAL A 11 16.92 9.92 47.83
N ALA A 12 18.18 10.36 47.79
CA ALA A 12 18.94 10.49 46.56
C ALA A 12 19.13 9.14 45.84
N ALA A 13 19.50 8.08 46.59
CA ALA A 13 19.64 6.73 46.04
C ALA A 13 18.31 6.19 45.49
N PHE A 14 17.20 6.45 46.17
CA PHE A 14 15.86 6.08 45.70
C PHE A 14 15.51 6.75 44.37
N PHE A 15 15.65 8.08 44.26
CA PHE A 15 15.38 8.79 43.01
C PHE A 15 16.32 8.36 41.87
N PHE A 16 17.58 8.07 42.18
CA PHE A 16 18.51 7.52 41.19
C PHE A 16 18.07 6.15 40.70
N ALA A 17 17.68 5.24 41.60
CA ALA A 17 17.16 3.92 41.22
C ALA A 17 15.88 4.02 40.39
N VAL A 18 14.93 4.88 40.77
CA VAL A 18 13.71 5.14 40.00
C VAL A 18 14.03 5.69 38.61
N SER A 19 14.97 6.62 38.50
CA SER A 19 15.43 7.16 37.21
C SER A 19 16.05 6.07 36.33
N LEU A 20 16.88 5.18 36.90
CA LEU A 20 17.44 4.03 36.17
C LEU A 20 16.35 3.08 35.67
N VAL A 21 15.33 2.82 36.49
CA VAL A 21 14.18 2.00 36.09
C VAL A 21 13.41 2.67 34.96
N PHE A 22 13.10 3.95 35.06
CA PHE A 22 12.42 4.67 33.98
C PHE A 22 13.23 4.70 32.68
N HIS A 23 14.54 4.92 32.77
CA HIS A 23 15.42 4.86 31.61
C HIS A 23 15.44 3.47 30.98
N PHE A 24 15.52 2.42 31.80
CA PHE A 24 15.48 1.05 31.30
C PHE A 24 14.12 0.73 30.66
N VAL A 25 13.01 1.08 31.31
CA VAL A 25 11.67 0.87 30.75
C VAL A 25 11.50 1.65 29.44
N ALA A 26 11.84 2.95 29.42
CA ALA A 26 11.71 3.78 28.23
C ALA A 26 12.55 3.27 27.05
N ARG A 27 13.73 2.70 27.31
CA ARG A 27 14.56 2.09 26.25
C ARG A 27 13.99 0.79 25.68
N ASN A 28 13.10 0.13 26.40
CA ASN A 28 12.48 -1.13 25.97
C ASN A 28 11.03 -0.94 25.50
N ILE A 29 10.51 0.29 25.46
CA ILE A 29 9.22 0.59 24.83
C ILE A 29 9.47 0.72 23.33
N GLU A 30 9.06 -0.30 22.59
CA GLU A 30 8.98 -0.22 21.14
C GLU A 30 7.65 0.46 20.75
N PRO A 31 7.67 1.46 19.83
CA PRO A 31 6.45 2.02 19.30
C PRO A 31 5.66 0.93 18.59
N ASN A 32 4.33 0.95 18.71
CA ASN A 32 3.50 0.07 17.90
C ASN A 32 3.56 0.50 16.42
N ASP A 33 3.18 -0.42 15.53
CA ASP A 33 3.19 -0.20 14.10
C ASP A 33 2.39 1.04 13.66
N LEU A 34 1.29 1.37 14.33
CA LEU A 34 0.45 2.52 14.01
C LEU A 34 1.16 3.84 14.28
N ASP A 35 1.93 3.93 15.37
CA ASP A 35 2.73 5.12 15.68
C ASP A 35 3.86 5.30 14.66
N CYS A 36 4.50 4.20 14.23
CA CYS A 36 5.47 4.21 13.13
C CYS A 36 4.85 4.68 11.81
N VAL A 37 3.67 4.16 11.46
CA VAL A 37 2.92 4.57 10.26
C VAL A 37 2.61 6.05 10.27
N ARG A 38 2.09 6.59 11.38
CA ARG A 38 1.77 8.02 11.50
C ARG A 38 3.01 8.91 11.36
N ALA A 39 4.17 8.44 11.82
CA ALA A 39 5.41 9.19 11.73
C ALA A 39 6.08 9.14 10.35
N THR A 40 5.75 8.15 9.51
CA THR A 40 6.48 7.85 8.27
C THR A 40 5.61 7.87 7.02
N SER A 41 4.31 8.12 7.13
CA SER A 41 3.37 8.14 6.01
C SER A 41 2.49 9.39 6.03
N SER A 42 2.12 9.87 4.84
CA SER A 42 1.04 10.85 4.70
C SER A 42 -0.25 10.32 5.32
N TRP A 43 -1.09 11.23 5.85
CA TRP A 43 -2.36 10.86 6.46
C TRP A 43 -3.21 9.98 5.52
N SER A 44 -3.85 8.96 6.07
CA SER A 44 -4.81 8.12 5.36
C SER A 44 -5.97 7.74 6.28
N PRO A 45 -7.22 7.70 5.74
CA PRO A 45 -8.36 7.19 6.50
C PRO A 45 -8.20 5.71 6.88
N ALA A 46 -7.36 4.96 6.16
CA ALA A 46 -7.12 3.54 6.37
C ALA A 46 -6.07 3.23 7.45
N PHE A 47 -5.55 4.23 8.17
CA PHE A 47 -4.51 3.99 9.21
C PHE A 47 -4.92 2.93 10.23
N GLY A 48 -6.19 2.87 10.62
CA GLY A 48 -6.70 1.86 11.55
C GLY A 48 -6.73 0.43 10.99
N ALA A 49 -6.62 0.26 9.67
CA ALA A 49 -6.59 -1.05 9.00
C ALA A 49 -5.17 -1.51 8.66
N ILE A 50 -4.15 -0.70 8.95
CA ILE A 50 -2.76 -1.08 8.68
C ILE A 50 -2.30 -2.04 9.77
N GLU A 51 -2.16 -3.30 9.36
CA GLU A 51 -1.52 -4.37 10.10
C GLU A 51 -0.30 -4.83 9.30
N TYR A 52 0.77 -5.25 9.97
CA TYR A 52 1.96 -5.77 9.31
C TYR A 52 2.10 -7.27 9.54
N GLN A 53 2.69 -7.94 8.56
CA GLN A 53 3.01 -9.36 8.64
C GLN A 53 4.33 -9.67 7.92
N TRP A 54 5.00 -10.70 8.42
CA TRP A 54 6.19 -11.25 7.79
C TRP A 54 5.79 -12.17 6.63
N GLU A 55 6.33 -11.90 5.45
CA GLU A 55 6.10 -12.70 4.25
C GLU A 55 7.42 -13.05 3.58
N THR A 56 7.62 -14.33 3.26
CA THR A 56 8.69 -14.74 2.36
C THR A 56 8.15 -14.80 0.95
N PHE A 57 8.65 -13.92 0.10
CA PHE A 57 8.22 -13.87 -1.29
C PHE A 57 8.47 -15.20 -1.99
N GLN A 58 7.57 -15.55 -2.90
CA GLN A 58 7.72 -16.69 -3.78
C GLN A 58 7.91 -16.13 -5.20
N ASN A 59 9.11 -15.61 -5.47
CA ASN A 59 9.40 -14.81 -6.67
C ASN A 59 10.41 -15.49 -7.61
N GLY A 60 10.56 -16.81 -7.48
CA GLY A 60 11.29 -17.59 -8.48
C GLY A 60 10.69 -17.40 -9.88
N PHE A 61 11.54 -17.32 -10.91
CA PHE A 61 11.10 -17.08 -12.30
C PHE A 61 9.97 -18.03 -12.77
N SER A 62 10.01 -19.30 -12.35
CA SER A 62 9.02 -20.33 -12.68
C SER A 62 7.92 -20.50 -11.64
N GLN A 63 7.88 -19.67 -10.59
CA GLN A 63 6.85 -19.76 -9.55
C GLN A 63 5.47 -19.51 -10.15
N LYS A 64 4.52 -20.42 -9.88
CA LYS A 64 3.13 -20.24 -10.33
C LYS A 64 2.39 -19.29 -9.39
N SER A 65 1.50 -18.48 -9.94
CA SER A 65 0.59 -17.60 -9.22
C SER A 65 -0.67 -17.42 -10.05
N ILE A 66 -1.83 -17.26 -9.40
CA ILE A 66 -3.10 -16.95 -10.07
C ILE A 66 -3.05 -15.60 -10.80
N TYR A 67 -2.13 -14.72 -10.40
CA TYR A 67 -2.00 -13.36 -10.95
C TYR A 67 -1.08 -13.25 -12.18
N ARG A 68 -0.49 -14.35 -12.68
CA ARG A 68 0.46 -14.32 -13.82
C ARG A 68 0.14 -15.34 -14.91
N GLY A 69 0.53 -15.00 -16.14
CA GLY A 69 0.40 -15.88 -17.31
C GLY A 69 -0.64 -15.37 -18.31
N GLU A 70 -0.94 -16.22 -19.31
CA GLU A 70 -1.96 -15.92 -20.32
C GLU A 70 -3.33 -15.66 -19.68
N PRO A 71 -4.14 -14.75 -20.24
CA PRO A 71 -5.44 -14.41 -19.69
C PRO A 71 -6.37 -15.62 -19.60
N THR A 72 -6.99 -15.78 -18.44
CA THR A 72 -8.08 -16.74 -18.22
C THR A 72 -9.18 -16.04 -17.43
N PRO A 73 -10.46 -16.48 -17.51
CA PRO A 73 -11.51 -15.88 -16.71
C PRO A 73 -11.20 -15.85 -15.20
N GLU A 74 -10.56 -16.90 -14.69
CA GLU A 74 -10.18 -16.99 -13.28
C GLU A 74 -9.08 -15.99 -12.91
N LEU A 75 -8.07 -15.81 -13.76
CA LEU A 75 -7.03 -14.80 -13.58
C LEU A 75 -7.61 -13.38 -13.63
N GLU A 76 -8.49 -13.09 -14.60
CA GLU A 76 -9.13 -11.77 -14.70
C GLU A 76 -9.97 -11.47 -13.45
N MET A 77 -10.73 -12.45 -12.95
CA MET A 77 -11.49 -12.30 -11.71
C MET A 77 -10.59 -12.08 -10.50
N ALA A 78 -9.47 -12.81 -10.38
CA ALA A 78 -8.53 -12.59 -9.28
C ALA A 78 -7.98 -11.15 -9.25
N TRP A 79 -7.64 -10.60 -10.42
CA TRP A 79 -7.23 -9.20 -10.54
C TRP A 79 -8.37 -8.22 -10.20
N LEU A 80 -9.60 -8.51 -10.63
CA LEU A 80 -10.77 -7.69 -10.28
C LEU A 80 -11.04 -7.68 -8.77
N ASP A 81 -11.00 -8.86 -8.13
CA ASP A 81 -11.29 -9.03 -6.71
C ASP A 81 -10.23 -8.37 -5.83
N SER A 82 -9.03 -8.18 -6.36
CA SER A 82 -7.93 -7.42 -5.74
C SER A 82 -8.10 -5.91 -5.81
N LEU A 83 -9.28 -5.37 -6.13
CA LEU A 83 -9.54 -3.93 -6.13
C LEU A 83 -10.89 -3.63 -5.45
N PRO A 84 -11.06 -2.46 -4.81
CA PRO A 84 -12.39 -2.00 -4.42
C PRO A 84 -13.21 -1.62 -5.65
N SER A 85 -14.53 -1.57 -5.48
CA SER A 85 -15.48 -1.34 -6.58
C SER A 85 -15.99 0.10 -6.64
N SER A 86 -15.75 0.90 -5.59
CA SER A 86 -16.26 2.27 -5.45
C SER A 86 -15.30 3.17 -4.64
N PRO A 87 -15.45 4.51 -4.71
CA PRO A 87 -14.57 5.42 -3.97
C PRO A 87 -14.91 5.34 -2.50
N ILE A 88 -13.95 5.76 -1.69
CA ILE A 88 -14.16 6.00 -0.27
C ILE A 88 -14.40 7.48 -0.02
N PRO A 89 -15.22 7.84 0.97
CA PRO A 89 -15.38 9.21 1.40
C PRO A 89 -14.13 9.68 2.16
N ILE A 90 -13.55 10.78 1.73
CA ILE A 90 -12.42 11.45 2.38
C ILE A 90 -12.94 12.69 3.10
N PRO A 91 -12.86 12.77 4.44
CA PRO A 91 -13.34 13.95 5.16
C PRO A 91 -12.60 15.22 4.75
N LYS A 92 -13.33 16.29 4.39
CA LYS A 92 -12.71 17.59 4.03
C LYS A 92 -11.83 18.15 5.15
N SER A 93 -12.15 17.82 6.41
CA SER A 93 -11.38 18.22 7.59
C SER A 93 -9.94 17.70 7.62
N LYS A 94 -9.59 16.74 6.75
CA LYS A 94 -8.28 16.11 6.67
C LYS A 94 -7.41 16.61 5.52
N LEU A 95 -7.93 17.48 4.65
CA LEU A 95 -7.18 18.00 3.49
C LEU A 95 -5.95 18.82 3.86
N SER A 96 -6.00 19.53 4.99
CA SER A 96 -4.84 20.28 5.48
C SER A 96 -3.67 19.38 5.85
N GLU A 97 -3.91 18.14 6.30
CA GLU A 97 -2.86 17.15 6.56
C GLU A 97 -2.21 16.65 5.27
N LEU A 98 -2.91 16.77 4.13
CA LEU A 98 -2.43 16.44 2.79
C LEU A 98 -1.89 17.66 2.02
N GLN A 99 -1.92 18.85 2.62
CA GLN A 99 -1.57 20.12 1.97
C GLN A 99 -2.41 20.42 0.71
N LEU A 100 -3.70 20.05 0.75
CA LEU A 100 -4.66 20.26 -0.34
C LEU A 100 -5.76 21.26 0.04
N SER A 101 -6.34 21.94 -0.95
CA SER A 101 -7.61 22.68 -0.85
C SER A 101 -8.77 21.82 -1.38
N ASP A 102 -10.03 22.24 -1.19
CA ASP A 102 -11.21 21.47 -1.62
C ASP A 102 -11.76 21.87 -3.01
N GLU A 103 -11.40 23.04 -3.53
CA GLU A 103 -12.03 23.67 -4.70
C GLU A 103 -11.99 22.86 -6.01
N GLU A 104 -11.06 21.92 -6.15
CA GLU A 104 -10.83 21.13 -7.38
C GLU A 104 -11.39 19.69 -7.31
N TYR A 105 -11.97 19.27 -6.19
CA TYR A 105 -12.32 17.88 -5.92
C TYR A 105 -13.82 17.62 -5.95
N LEU A 106 -14.20 16.40 -6.37
CA LEU A 106 -15.60 16.00 -6.43
C LEU A 106 -16.15 15.71 -5.04
N GLU A 107 -17.22 16.43 -4.67
CA GLU A 107 -17.84 16.33 -3.35
C GLU A 107 -18.73 15.10 -3.17
N GLY A 108 -18.75 14.59 -1.94
CA GLY A 108 -19.72 13.62 -1.47
C GLY A 108 -21.13 14.19 -1.42
N HIS A 109 -22.13 13.37 -1.73
CA HIS A 109 -23.55 13.73 -1.68
C HIS A 109 -24.34 12.78 -0.78
N GLY A 110 -25.50 13.23 -0.29
CA GLY A 110 -26.38 12.42 0.55
C GLY A 110 -25.72 12.06 1.89
N ASP A 111 -25.59 10.76 2.17
CA ASP A 111 -24.95 10.28 3.41
C ASP A 111 -23.45 10.64 3.51
N PHE A 112 -22.86 11.15 2.43
CA PHE A 112 -21.43 11.51 2.33
C PHE A 112 -21.17 13.02 2.26
N GLU A 113 -22.16 13.87 2.55
CA GLU A 113 -21.95 15.32 2.62
C GLU A 113 -20.81 15.70 3.58
N GLY A 114 -19.99 16.68 3.21
CA GLY A 114 -18.79 17.07 3.98
C GLY A 114 -17.55 16.22 3.70
N SER A 115 -17.63 15.28 2.75
CA SER A 115 -16.50 14.50 2.25
C SER A 115 -16.20 14.80 0.77
N LEU A 116 -15.08 14.30 0.29
CA LEU A 116 -14.70 14.23 -1.12
C LEU A 116 -14.60 12.76 -1.51
N TYR A 117 -14.82 12.43 -2.78
CA TYR A 117 -14.55 11.08 -3.25
C TYR A 117 -13.05 10.89 -3.49
N GLY A 118 -12.50 9.83 -2.90
CA GLY A 118 -11.10 9.49 -3.02
C GLY A 118 -10.84 8.01 -3.06
N ASN A 119 -9.55 7.69 -3.14
CA ASN A 119 -9.02 6.36 -3.35
C ASN A 119 -7.78 6.16 -2.48
N LEU A 120 -7.49 4.92 -2.10
CA LEU A 120 -6.15 4.61 -1.58
C LEU A 120 -5.20 4.40 -2.75
N GLU A 121 -4.03 5.03 -2.68
CA GLU A 121 -2.99 5.03 -3.73
C GLU A 121 -2.57 3.61 -4.16
N VAL A 122 -2.61 2.62 -3.25
CA VAL A 122 -2.27 1.22 -3.55
C VAL A 122 -3.16 0.63 -4.66
N PHE A 123 -4.45 1.01 -4.72
CA PHE A 123 -5.38 0.50 -5.73
C PHE A 123 -5.11 1.10 -7.10
N ARG A 124 -4.73 2.38 -7.18
CA ARG A 124 -4.28 2.99 -8.44
C ARG A 124 -2.98 2.35 -8.94
N ASN A 125 -2.06 2.01 -8.03
CA ASN A 125 -0.81 1.33 -8.40
C ASN A 125 -1.07 -0.08 -8.92
N LEU A 126 -1.93 -0.84 -8.24
CA LEU A 126 -2.30 -2.19 -8.64
C LEU A 126 -3.11 -2.20 -9.95
N GLY A 127 -4.02 -1.25 -10.14
CA GLY A 127 -4.73 -1.02 -11.40
C GLY A 127 -3.79 -0.70 -12.55
N CYS A 128 -2.76 0.12 -12.33
CA CYS A 128 -1.72 0.36 -13.32
C CYS A 128 -0.91 -0.89 -13.67
N LEU A 129 -0.53 -1.70 -12.68
CA LEU A 129 0.14 -2.97 -12.94
C LEU A 129 -0.74 -3.92 -13.77
N ASN A 130 -2.05 -3.96 -13.47
CA ASN A 130 -3.00 -4.77 -14.23
C ASN A 130 -3.15 -4.26 -15.67
N LEU A 131 -3.18 -2.94 -15.90
CA LEU A 131 -3.20 -2.38 -17.26
C LEU A 131 -1.97 -2.83 -18.07
N LEU A 132 -0.77 -2.76 -17.48
CA LEU A 132 0.45 -3.20 -18.17
C LEU A 132 0.39 -4.69 -18.53
N ARG A 133 -0.14 -5.53 -17.63
CA ARG A 133 -0.38 -6.95 -17.88
C ARG A 133 -1.38 -7.15 -19.02
N GLN A 134 -2.55 -6.53 -18.94
CA GLN A 134 -3.61 -6.65 -19.97
C GLN A 134 -3.10 -6.16 -21.33
N HIS A 135 -2.35 -5.06 -21.35
CA HIS A 135 -1.76 -4.52 -22.57
C HIS A 135 -0.75 -5.51 -23.21
N THR A 136 0.00 -6.24 -22.39
CA THR A 136 0.95 -7.27 -22.86
C THR A 136 0.23 -8.42 -23.57
N TYR A 137 -1.01 -8.73 -23.18
CA TYR A 137 -1.81 -9.85 -23.70
C TYR A 137 -3.00 -9.42 -24.57
N ARG A 138 -2.97 -8.19 -25.10
CA ARG A 138 -4.12 -7.59 -25.81
C ARG A 138 -4.40 -8.21 -27.18
N ASP A 139 -3.44 -8.96 -27.72
CA ASP A 139 -3.60 -9.67 -28.99
C ASP A 139 -4.23 -11.06 -28.77
N GLU A 140 -4.07 -11.63 -27.56
CA GLU A 140 -4.62 -12.92 -27.14
C GLU A 140 -5.99 -12.80 -26.47
N PHE A 141 -6.30 -11.65 -25.85
CA PHE A 141 -7.56 -11.40 -25.16
C PHE A 141 -8.11 -10.01 -25.49
N ASP A 142 -9.40 -9.94 -25.85
CA ASP A 142 -10.06 -8.69 -26.20
C ASP A 142 -10.38 -7.86 -24.96
N TYR A 143 -9.57 -6.83 -24.70
CA TYR A 143 -9.80 -5.85 -23.64
C TYR A 143 -10.53 -4.58 -24.13
N SER A 144 -11.02 -4.54 -25.37
CA SER A 144 -11.64 -3.34 -25.95
C SER A 144 -12.89 -2.86 -25.21
N PHE A 145 -13.50 -3.71 -24.37
CA PHE A 145 -14.61 -3.35 -23.50
C PHE A 145 -14.19 -2.46 -22.32
N LEU A 146 -12.92 -2.51 -21.91
CA LEU A 146 -12.41 -1.72 -20.78
C LEU A 146 -12.17 -0.26 -21.17
N PRO A 147 -12.50 0.72 -20.30
CA PRO A 147 -12.26 2.15 -20.56
C PRO A 147 -10.81 2.48 -20.93
N ALA A 148 -9.84 1.79 -20.31
CA ALA A 148 -8.43 1.98 -20.56
C ALA A 148 -8.00 1.73 -22.02
N PHE A 149 -8.72 0.83 -22.72
CA PHE A 149 -8.49 0.46 -24.12
C PHE A 149 -9.42 1.18 -25.09
N LYS A 150 -10.21 2.16 -24.62
CA LYS A 150 -11.02 3.02 -25.50
C LYS A 150 -10.18 4.15 -26.09
N GLY A 151 -10.44 4.45 -27.36
CA GLY A 151 -9.81 5.54 -28.10
C GLY A 151 -8.84 5.06 -29.17
N SER A 152 -7.96 5.96 -29.61
CA SER A 152 -6.90 5.64 -30.56
C SER A 152 -5.76 4.90 -29.85
N GLU A 153 -4.92 4.23 -30.62
CA GLU A 153 -3.71 3.58 -30.11
C GLU A 153 -2.82 4.56 -29.31
N GLU A 154 -2.70 5.81 -29.77
CA GLU A 154 -1.95 6.86 -29.04
C GLU A 154 -2.56 7.14 -27.65
N MET A 155 -3.89 7.16 -27.54
CA MET A 155 -4.56 7.39 -26.25
C MET A 155 -4.35 6.21 -25.30
N ILE A 156 -4.39 4.98 -25.82
CA ILE A 156 -4.13 3.76 -25.04
C ILE A 156 -2.68 3.77 -24.54
N MET A 157 -1.72 4.00 -25.45
CA MET A 157 -0.30 4.07 -25.11
C MET A 157 0.03 5.17 -24.11
N ARG A 158 -0.64 6.33 -24.17
CA ARG A 158 -0.47 7.39 -23.17
C ARG A 158 -0.83 6.93 -21.76
N ARG A 159 -1.88 6.12 -21.59
CA ARG A 159 -2.26 5.54 -20.30
C ARG A 159 -1.24 4.50 -19.82
N VAL A 160 -0.78 3.65 -20.74
CA VAL A 160 0.27 2.65 -20.48
C VAL A 160 1.55 3.33 -19.99
N ASP A 161 2.04 4.35 -20.70
CA ASP A 161 3.26 5.09 -20.34
C ASP A 161 3.09 5.84 -19.01
N ALA A 162 1.92 6.42 -18.76
CA ALA A 162 1.61 7.05 -17.47
C ALA A 162 1.67 6.04 -16.31
N CYS A 163 1.21 4.80 -16.52
CA CYS A 163 1.33 3.74 -15.54
C CYS A 163 2.77 3.28 -15.31
N VAL A 164 3.61 3.20 -16.37
CA VAL A 164 5.04 2.95 -16.20
C VAL A 164 5.70 4.03 -15.37
N GLN A 165 5.44 5.31 -15.68
CA GLN A 165 6.00 6.43 -14.93
C GLN A 165 5.57 6.42 -13.47
N ARG A 166 4.29 6.17 -13.21
CA ARG A 166 3.75 6.11 -11.84
C ARG A 166 4.37 4.96 -11.04
N LEU A 167 4.40 3.75 -11.59
CA LEU A 167 5.00 2.60 -10.90
C LEU A 167 6.50 2.83 -10.64
N ARG A 168 7.22 3.47 -11.57
CA ARG A 168 8.62 3.89 -11.35
C ARG A 168 8.73 4.83 -10.15
N GLU A 169 7.90 5.87 -10.07
CA GLU A 169 7.91 6.83 -8.96
C GLU A 169 7.59 6.17 -7.62
N VAL A 170 6.56 5.31 -7.57
CA VAL A 170 6.18 4.60 -6.34
C VAL A 170 7.27 3.66 -5.88
N LEU A 171 7.85 2.86 -6.79
CA LEU A 171 8.93 1.91 -6.43
C LEU A 171 10.18 2.65 -5.94
N MET A 172 10.54 3.77 -6.55
CA MET A 172 11.67 4.58 -6.11
C MET A 172 11.40 5.32 -4.80
N CYS A 173 10.16 5.76 -4.57
CA CYS A 173 9.73 6.38 -3.31
C CYS A 173 9.74 5.36 -2.16
N SER A 174 9.25 4.14 -2.42
CA SER A 174 9.29 3.05 -1.45
C SER A 174 10.72 2.60 -1.14
N GLY A 175 11.59 2.53 -2.16
CA GLY A 175 13.02 2.31 -2.01
C GLY A 175 13.38 1.06 -1.19
N ASP A 176 12.80 -0.10 -1.52
CA ASP A 176 13.04 -1.35 -0.77
C ASP A 176 14.55 -1.69 -0.70
N ALA A 177 15.08 -1.67 0.52
CA ALA A 177 16.49 -1.91 0.82
C ALA A 177 16.76 -3.37 1.22
N THR A 178 15.77 -4.27 1.12
CA THR A 178 15.93 -5.69 1.44
C THR A 178 16.87 -6.35 0.44
N PRO A 179 17.99 -6.96 0.89
CA PRO A 179 18.93 -7.59 -0.03
C PRO A 179 18.37 -8.91 -0.57
N TYR A 180 18.53 -9.14 -1.87
CA TYR A 180 18.46 -10.48 -2.46
C TYR A 180 19.88 -11.04 -2.65
N LEU A 181 20.00 -12.36 -2.64
CA LEU A 181 21.30 -13.03 -2.72
C LEU A 181 21.47 -13.74 -4.07
N ILE A 182 22.72 -14.12 -4.37
CA ILE A 182 23.03 -14.96 -5.52
C ILE A 182 23.23 -16.39 -5.02
N MET A 183 22.44 -17.32 -5.55
CA MET A 183 22.54 -18.75 -5.27
C MET A 183 23.30 -19.49 -6.35
N LEU A 184 24.01 -20.55 -5.96
CA LEU A 184 24.65 -21.48 -6.88
C LEU A 184 23.59 -22.38 -7.52
N THR A 185 23.60 -22.47 -8.85
CA THR A 185 22.67 -23.27 -9.67
C THR A 185 23.47 -24.09 -10.69
N PRO A 186 24.18 -25.16 -10.27
CA PRO A 186 25.12 -25.90 -11.11
C PRO A 186 24.53 -26.45 -12.42
N GLU A 187 23.21 -26.67 -12.44
CA GLU A 187 22.44 -27.12 -13.58
C GLU A 187 22.24 -26.06 -14.68
N LYS A 188 22.41 -24.77 -14.35
CA LYS A 188 22.26 -23.67 -15.30
C LYS A 188 23.59 -23.31 -15.96
N LYS A 189 23.52 -22.74 -17.17
CA LYS A 189 24.69 -22.30 -17.95
C LYS A 189 25.61 -21.35 -17.17
N THR A 190 25.03 -20.40 -16.42
CA THR A 190 25.75 -19.41 -15.62
C THR A 190 26.24 -19.94 -14.29
N LYS A 191 25.77 -21.13 -13.86
CA LYS A 191 26.03 -21.74 -12.54
C LYS A 191 25.57 -20.90 -11.33
N GLU A 192 24.94 -19.76 -11.57
CA GLU A 192 24.51 -18.79 -10.58
C GLU A 192 23.15 -18.22 -10.99
N SER A 193 22.32 -17.84 -10.01
CA SER A 193 21.03 -17.17 -10.21
C SER A 193 20.70 -16.29 -9.01
N PRO A 194 19.96 -15.19 -9.20
CA PRO A 194 19.41 -14.45 -8.07
C PRO A 194 18.34 -15.28 -7.35
N ASP A 195 18.32 -15.19 -6.02
CA ASP A 195 17.28 -15.73 -5.16
C ASP A 195 16.40 -14.59 -4.66
N PHE A 196 15.21 -14.47 -5.24
CA PHE A 196 14.23 -13.45 -4.90
C PHE A 196 13.25 -13.90 -3.81
N ASN A 197 13.46 -15.06 -3.18
CA ASN A 197 12.62 -15.53 -2.08
C ASN A 197 13.06 -14.90 -0.75
N THR A 198 12.98 -13.58 -0.68
CA THR A 198 13.43 -12.80 0.47
C THR A 198 12.29 -12.57 1.46
N LEU A 199 12.65 -12.46 2.74
CA LEU A 199 11.73 -12.17 3.84
C LEU A 199 11.49 -10.66 3.93
N HIS A 200 10.22 -10.25 3.94
CA HIS A 200 9.81 -8.85 4.06
C HIS A 200 8.79 -8.68 5.19
N TYR A 201 8.77 -7.48 5.77
CA TYR A 201 7.74 -7.05 6.71
C TYR A 201 6.76 -6.15 5.96
N CYS A 202 5.64 -6.73 5.52
CA CYS A 202 4.70 -6.11 4.60
C CYS A 202 3.46 -5.61 5.34
N ARG A 203 2.84 -4.53 4.83
CA ARG A 203 1.46 -4.21 5.20
C ARG A 203 0.56 -5.31 4.66
N ASN A 204 -0.31 -5.84 5.50
CA ASN A 204 -1.29 -6.83 5.10
C ASN A 204 -2.28 -6.18 4.11
N TYR A 205 -2.16 -6.58 2.85
CA TYR A 205 -2.95 -6.02 1.77
C TYR A 205 -4.44 -6.36 1.90
N ASP A 206 -4.76 -7.58 2.32
CA ASP A 206 -6.14 -8.05 2.45
C ASP A 206 -6.89 -7.22 3.49
N ARG A 207 -6.25 -6.86 4.62
CA ARG A 207 -6.86 -5.99 5.64
C ARG A 207 -7.15 -4.60 5.11
N ILE A 208 -6.29 -4.05 4.27
CA ILE A 208 -6.50 -2.75 3.61
C ILE A 208 -7.63 -2.83 2.58
N LEU A 209 -7.68 -3.91 1.80
CA LEU A 209 -8.71 -4.16 0.81
C LEU A 209 -10.09 -4.34 1.45
N ASP A 210 -10.18 -5.16 2.50
CA ASP A 210 -11.40 -5.39 3.27
C ASP A 210 -11.93 -4.07 3.84
N TRP A 211 -11.05 -3.29 4.49
CA TRP A 211 -11.42 -1.97 5.00
C TRP A 211 -11.93 -1.05 3.88
N ALA A 212 -11.29 -1.05 2.70
CA ALA A 212 -11.73 -0.21 1.59
C ALA A 212 -13.11 -0.64 1.06
N LYS A 213 -13.36 -1.95 0.92
CA LYS A 213 -14.65 -2.50 0.50
C LYS A 213 -15.76 -2.23 1.52
N GLU A 214 -15.44 -2.19 2.81
CA GLU A 214 -16.40 -1.86 3.87
C GLU A 214 -16.75 -0.36 3.92
N ASN A 215 -15.85 0.51 3.43
CA ASN A 215 -15.98 1.97 3.49
C ASN A 215 -16.27 2.63 2.14
N GLU A 216 -16.45 1.84 1.08
CA GLU A 216 -16.82 2.37 -0.22
C GLU A 216 -18.25 2.94 -0.20
N ILE A 217 -18.51 3.99 -0.97
CA ILE A 217 -19.82 4.67 -1.00
C ILE A 217 -20.96 3.81 -1.60
N GLY A 218 -20.65 2.57 -2.01
CA GLY A 218 -21.57 1.60 -2.62
C GLY A 218 -22.15 2.03 -3.98
N ARG A 219 -22.82 1.09 -4.69
CA ARG A 219 -23.50 1.32 -5.99
C ARG A 219 -24.67 2.33 -5.97
N ARG A 220 -24.93 3.04 -4.86
CA ARG A 220 -26.00 4.05 -4.80
C ARG A 220 -25.58 5.40 -5.38
N GLY A 221 -24.28 5.65 -5.54
CA GLY A 221 -23.78 6.69 -6.43
C GLY A 221 -23.70 6.14 -7.84
N HIS A 222 -24.34 6.80 -8.81
CA HIS A 222 -24.19 6.48 -10.22
C HIS A 222 -22.78 6.93 -10.68
N PHE A 223 -21.75 6.19 -10.27
CA PHE A 223 -20.40 6.39 -10.76
C PHE A 223 -20.20 5.53 -12.01
N PRO A 224 -19.74 6.12 -13.14
CA PRO A 224 -19.32 5.33 -14.29
C PRO A 224 -18.23 4.34 -13.85
N ASP A 225 -18.23 3.17 -14.50
CA ASP A 225 -17.50 1.97 -14.11
C ASP A 225 -16.13 2.27 -13.46
N TRP A 226 -15.92 1.77 -12.25
CA TRP A 226 -14.75 2.06 -11.43
C TRP A 226 -13.39 1.77 -12.08
N TYR A 227 -13.39 0.87 -13.04
CA TYR A 227 -12.27 0.59 -13.94
C TYR A 227 -11.79 1.82 -14.71
N GLU A 228 -12.66 2.80 -14.93
CA GLU A 228 -12.33 4.07 -15.56
C GLU A 228 -11.43 4.92 -14.65
N PHE A 229 -11.69 5.02 -13.34
CA PHE A 229 -10.87 5.86 -12.42
C PHE A 229 -9.60 5.17 -11.90
N ALA A 230 -9.62 3.84 -11.77
CA ALA A 230 -8.44 3.09 -11.32
C ALA A 230 -7.35 3.00 -12.40
N ILE A 231 -7.69 3.20 -13.68
CA ILE A 231 -6.78 2.96 -14.81
C ILE A 231 -6.60 4.20 -15.70
N VAL A 232 -7.57 5.12 -15.78
CA VAL A 232 -7.45 6.40 -16.51
C VAL A 232 -6.90 7.49 -15.61
#